data_AF-A0A924N1Y5-F1
#
_entry.id   AF-A0A924N1Y5-F1
#
_cell.length_a   1.000
_cell.length_b   1.000
_cell.length_c   1.000
_cell.angle_alpha   90.00
_cell.angle_beta   90.00
_cell.angle_gamma   90.00
#
_symmetry.space_group_name_H-M   'P 1'
#
loop_
_entity.id
_entity.type
_entity.pdbx_description
1 polymer ?
#
loop_
_entity_poly.entity_id
_entity_poly.type
_entity_poly.pdbx_seq_one_letter_code
_entity_poly.pdbx_strand_id
1 'polypeptide(L)'
;MAMAIAASPAPAPREPKKERIELRVAASAKDLIQRAMAVSGLTAGDLAYEGARRVLDEHERMVLTGTDSRAFLDALIDPPAPNDKLVAAVRRYQAEVG
;
A
#
# COMPACT_ATOMS: atom_id res chain seq x y z
N MET A 1 10.73 34.88 -13.60
CA MET A 1 11.21 33.60 -13.02
C MET A 1 10.51 32.49 -13.77
N ALA A 2 11.19 31.82 -14.71
CA ALA A 2 10.59 30.80 -15.57
C ALA A 2 10.55 29.46 -14.83
N MET A 3 9.35 28.87 -14.71
CA MET A 3 9.19 27.49 -14.25
C MET A 3 9.68 26.55 -15.36
N ALA A 4 10.78 25.84 -15.09
CA ALA A 4 11.22 24.75 -15.93
C ALA A 4 10.23 23.59 -15.78
N ILE A 5 9.55 23.24 -16.87
CA ILE A 5 8.83 21.98 -16.98
C ILE A 5 9.87 20.85 -17.00
N ALA A 6 9.96 20.10 -15.90
CA ALA A 6 10.74 18.86 -15.88
C ALA A 6 10.17 17.94 -16.96
N ALA A 7 11.00 17.55 -17.92
CA ALA A 7 10.62 16.57 -18.94
C ALA A 7 10.11 15.30 -18.26
N SER A 8 8.94 14.80 -18.70
CA SER A 8 8.39 13.54 -18.20
C SER A 8 9.45 12.44 -18.31
N PRO A 9 9.67 11.63 -17.27
CA PRO A 9 10.66 10.56 -17.32
C PRO A 9 10.33 9.60 -18.45
N ALA A 10 11.36 9.21 -19.22
CA ALA A 10 11.23 8.20 -20.27
C ALA A 10 10.60 6.92 -19.68
N PRO A 11 9.76 6.19 -20.44
CA PRO A 11 9.09 5.01 -19.94
C PRO A 11 10.13 3.99 -19.45
N ALA A 12 9.98 3.55 -18.19
CA ALA A 12 10.84 2.53 -17.61
C ALA A 12 10.80 1.25 -18.48
N PRO A 13 11.91 0.50 -18.56
CA PRO A 13 11.95 -0.77 -19.30
C PRO A 13 10.83 -1.69 -18.82
N ARG A 14 10.02 -2.22 -19.76
CA ARG A 14 8.96 -3.17 -19.41
C ARG A 14 9.59 -4.46 -18.92
N GLU A 15 9.31 -4.83 -17.68
CA GLU A 15 9.73 -6.11 -17.13
C GLU A 15 9.00 -7.27 -17.85
N PRO A 16 9.72 -8.26 -18.40
CA PRO A 16 9.08 -9.39 -19.05
C PRO A 16 8.35 -10.26 -18.02
N LYS A 17 7.08 -10.60 -18.29
CA LYS A 17 6.24 -11.47 -17.46
C LYS A 17 6.76 -12.92 -17.50
N LYS A 18 7.75 -13.27 -16.68
CA LYS A 18 8.38 -14.61 -16.61
C LYS A 18 7.79 -15.50 -15.52
N GLU A 19 7.25 -14.91 -14.46
CA GLU A 19 6.71 -15.63 -13.31
C GLU A 19 5.31 -16.20 -13.61
N ARG A 20 4.99 -17.36 -13.02
CA ARG A 20 3.71 -18.07 -13.22
C ARG A 20 3.00 -18.31 -11.89
N ILE A 21 1.69 -18.05 -11.88
CA ILE A 21 0.80 -18.37 -10.75
C ILE A 21 -0.25 -19.37 -11.25
N GLU A 22 -0.36 -20.52 -10.58
CA GLU A 22 -1.34 -21.57 -10.90
C GLU A 22 -2.42 -21.63 -9.81
N LEU A 23 -3.69 -21.57 -10.22
CA LEU A 23 -4.83 -21.50 -9.30
C LEU A 23 -5.87 -22.55 -9.69
N ARG A 24 -6.37 -23.27 -8.68
CA ARG A 24 -7.60 -24.05 -8.79
C ARG A 24 -8.76 -23.20 -8.29
N VAL A 25 -9.79 -23.06 -9.11
CA VAL A 25 -10.96 -22.23 -8.80
C VAL A 25 -12.24 -23.01 -9.09
N ALA A 26 -13.32 -22.67 -8.39
CA ALA A 26 -14.64 -23.17 -8.71
C ALA A 26 -15.08 -22.69 -10.11
N ALA A 27 -15.96 -23.45 -10.76
CA ALA A 27 -16.52 -23.09 -12.07
C ALA A 27 -17.20 -21.70 -12.05
N SER A 28 -17.97 -21.42 -11.00
CA SER A 28 -18.64 -20.13 -10.81
C SER A 28 -17.67 -18.94 -10.73
N ALA A 29 -16.51 -19.13 -10.10
CA ALA A 29 -15.47 -18.12 -10.01
C ALA A 29 -14.80 -17.89 -11.38
N LYS A 30 -14.55 -18.96 -12.13
CA LYS A 30 -14.03 -18.86 -13.51
C LYS A 30 -14.99 -18.06 -14.40
N ASP A 31 -16.29 -18.35 -14.35
CA ASP A 31 -17.30 -17.65 -15.15
C ASP A 31 -17.37 -16.16 -14.80
N LEU A 32 -17.29 -15.84 -13.50
CA LEU A 32 -17.26 -14.46 -13.03
C LEU A 32 -16.05 -13.70 -13.56
N ILE A 33 -14.85 -14.28 -13.45
CA ILE A 33 -13.61 -13.66 -13.94
C ILE A 33 -13.68 -13.44 -15.45
N GLN A 34 -14.17 -14.43 -16.21
CA GLN A 34 -14.30 -14.30 -17.67
C GLN A 34 -15.25 -13.15 -18.07
N ARG A 35 -16.38 -13.00 -17.38
CA ARG A 35 -17.27 -11.85 -17.61
C ARG A 35 -16.60 -10.52 -17.26
N ALA A 36 -15.86 -10.46 -16.14
CA ALA A 36 -15.13 -9.26 -15.74
C ALA A 36 -14.06 -8.88 -16.77
N MET A 37 -13.35 -9.85 -17.35
CA MET A 37 -12.40 -9.64 -18.43
C MET A 37 -13.10 -9.09 -19.69
N ALA A 38 -14.25 -9.66 -20.07
CA ALA A 38 -15.00 -9.23 -21.24
C ALA A 38 -15.49 -7.78 -21.14
N VAL A 39 -15.88 -7.34 -19.94
CA VAL A 39 -16.36 -5.96 -19.69
C VAL A 39 -15.20 -4.97 -19.57
N SER A 40 -14.10 -5.36 -18.89
CA SER A 40 -13.00 -4.44 -18.61
C SER A 40 -11.92 -4.40 -19.70
N GLY A 41 -11.85 -5.42 -20.56
CA GLY A 41 -10.75 -5.63 -21.50
C GLY A 41 -9.43 -6.07 -20.84
N LEU A 42 -9.42 -6.28 -19.51
CA LEU A 42 -8.24 -6.72 -18.77
C LEU A 42 -8.07 -8.23 -18.86
N THR A 43 -6.82 -8.70 -18.75
CA THR A 43 -6.55 -10.13 -18.60
C THR A 43 -6.83 -10.59 -17.16
N ALA A 44 -6.99 -11.90 -16.95
CA ALA A 44 -7.14 -12.46 -15.59
C ALA A 44 -5.97 -12.07 -14.67
N GLY A 45 -4.75 -11.99 -15.21
CA GLY A 45 -3.57 -11.57 -14.45
C GLY A 45 -3.64 -10.10 -14.03
N ASP A 46 -4.11 -9.22 -14.93
CA ASP A 46 -4.24 -7.79 -14.60
C ASP A 46 -5.37 -7.55 -13.59
N LEU A 47 -6.47 -8.31 -13.67
CA LEU A 47 -7.54 -8.30 -12.64
C LEU A 47 -7.03 -8.78 -11.28
N ALA A 48 -6.22 -9.83 -11.25
CA ALA A 48 -5.61 -10.33 -10.02
C ALA A 48 -4.65 -9.29 -9.42
N TYR A 49 -3.86 -8.61 -10.27
CA TYR A 49 -2.98 -7.53 -9.85
C TYR A 49 -3.77 -6.36 -9.24
N GLU A 50 -4.83 -5.88 -9.87
CA GLU A 50 -5.69 -4.82 -9.31
C GLU A 50 -6.34 -5.25 -7.98
N GLY A 51 -6.75 -6.51 -7.86
CA GLY A 51 -7.26 -7.07 -6.62
C GLY A 51 -6.22 -7.03 -5.50
N ALA A 52 -4.99 -7.49 -5.79
CA ALA A 52 -3.88 -7.47 -4.83
C ALA A 52 -3.50 -6.03 -4.44
N ARG A 53 -3.41 -5.12 -5.41
CA ARG A 53 -3.13 -3.71 -5.19
C ARG A 53 -4.16 -3.07 -4.27
N ARG A 54 -5.46 -3.35 -4.47
CA ARG A 54 -6.51 -2.84 -3.59
C ARG A 54 -6.37 -3.34 -2.16
N VAL A 55 -6.08 -4.63 -1.97
CA VAL A 55 -5.88 -5.21 -0.63
C VAL A 55 -4.70 -4.53 0.08
N LEU A 56 -3.60 -4.29 -0.62
CA LEU A 56 -2.45 -3.59 -0.06
C LEU A 56 -2.74 -2.11 0.21
N ASP A 57 -3.37 -1.41 -0.73
CA ASP A 57 -3.77 -0.01 -0.56
C ASP A 57 -4.68 0.15 0.66
N GLU A 58 -5.63 -0.76 0.88
CA GLU A 58 -6.52 -0.77 2.06
C GLU A 58 -5.77 -1.07 3.36
N HIS A 59 -4.75 -1.93 3.32
CA HIS A 59 -3.99 -2.32 4.50
C HIS A 59 -2.92 -1.29 4.90
N GLU A 60 -2.23 -0.71 3.92
CA GLU A 60 -1.09 0.18 4.13
C GLU A 60 -1.50 1.63 4.33
N ARG A 61 -2.67 2.03 3.78
CA ARG A 61 -3.14 3.41 3.89
C ARG A 61 -4.01 3.59 5.13
N MET A 62 -3.47 4.28 6.13
CA MET A 62 -4.27 4.83 7.22
C MET A 62 -5.05 6.06 6.71
N VAL A 63 -6.38 5.93 6.64
CA VAL A 63 -7.28 7.06 6.44
C VAL A 63 -7.64 7.62 7.80
N LEU A 64 -7.02 8.74 8.15
CA LEU A 64 -7.26 9.43 9.42
C LEU A 64 -8.53 10.27 9.32
N THR A 65 -9.35 10.27 10.38
CA THR A 65 -10.47 11.22 10.50
C THR A 65 -9.92 12.65 10.66
N GLY A 66 -10.77 13.67 10.59
CA GLY A 66 -10.34 15.07 10.76
C GLY A 66 -9.67 15.33 12.12
N THR A 67 -10.15 14.68 13.18
CA THR A 67 -9.56 14.78 14.52
C THR A 67 -8.21 14.06 14.58
N ASP A 68 -8.15 12.84 14.05
CA ASP A 68 -6.92 12.03 14.07
C ASP A 68 -5.81 12.67 13.22
N SER A 69 -6.18 13.27 12.09
CA SER A 69 -5.24 13.99 11.21
C SER A 69 -4.62 15.19 11.93
N ARG A 70 -5.42 15.95 12.69
CA ARG A 70 -4.91 17.08 13.48
C ARG A 70 -3.99 16.59 14.58
N ALA A 71 -4.41 15.59 15.36
CA ALA A 71 -3.58 15.03 16.43
C ALA A 71 -2.25 14.47 15.89
N PHE A 72 -2.27 13.80 14.74
CA PHE A 72 -1.07 13.30 14.07
C PHE A 72 -0.15 14.45 13.62
N LEU A 73 -0.70 15.49 12.99
CA LEU A 73 0.07 16.62 12.50
C LEU A 73 0.67 17.43 13.66
N ASP A 74 -0.11 17.67 14.72
CA ASP A 74 0.35 18.34 15.93
C ASP A 74 1.51 17.57 16.57
N ALA A 75 1.44 16.24 16.64
CA ALA A 75 2.53 15.40 17.14
C ALA A 75 3.79 15.40 16.26
N LEU A 76 3.70 15.79 14.98
CA LEU A 76 4.86 15.96 14.10
C LEU A 76 5.48 17.36 14.22
N ILE A 77 4.63 18.39 14.36
CA ILE A 77 5.06 19.81 14.41
C ILE A 77 5.60 20.16 15.80
N ASP A 78 4.93 19.70 16.85
CA ASP A 78 5.33 19.89 18.25
C ASP A 78 5.34 18.53 18.97
N PRO A 79 6.40 17.73 18.79
CA PRO A 79 6.45 16.38 19.33
C PRO A 79 6.43 16.40 20.87
N PRO A 80 5.45 15.73 21.52
CA PRO A 80 5.39 15.70 22.97
C PRO A 80 6.55 14.90 23.56
N ALA A 81 6.98 15.28 24.76
CA ALA A 81 7.99 14.51 25.48
C ALA A 81 7.48 13.08 25.78
N PRO A 82 8.33 12.05 25.69
CA PRO A 82 7.98 10.69 26.07
C PRO A 82 7.49 10.63 27.52
N ASN A 83 6.37 9.94 27.76
CA ASN A 83 5.87 9.76 29.11
C ASN A 83 6.69 8.70 29.89
N ASP A 84 6.57 8.71 31.23
CA ASP A 84 7.31 7.81 32.12
C ASP A 84 7.15 6.33 31.77
N LYS A 85 5.97 5.93 31.28
CA LYS A 85 5.68 4.54 30.88
C LYS A 85 6.47 4.15 29.62
N LEU A 86 6.53 5.04 28.63
CA LEU A 86 7.31 4.82 27.41
C LEU A 86 8.81 4.77 27.71
N VAL A 87 9.30 5.67 28.56
CA VAL A 87 10.70 5.68 29.02
C VAL A 87 11.05 4.36 29.73
N ALA A 88 10.19 3.89 30.64
CA ALA A 88 10.39 2.62 31.33
C ALA A 88 10.38 1.42 30.38
N ALA A 89 9.47 1.40 29.39
CA ALA A 89 9.38 0.33 28.40
C ALA A 89 10.66 0.23 27.54
N VAL A 90 11.20 1.36 27.09
CA VAL A 90 12.45 1.40 26.33
C VAL A 90 13.63 0.92 27.18
N ARG A 91 13.73 1.35 28.44
CA ARG A 91 14.79 0.88 29.36
C ARG A 91 14.73 -0.63 29.56
N ARG A 92 13.53 -1.21 29.72
CA ARG A 92 13.36 -2.67 29.84
C ARG A 92 13.82 -3.38 28.57
N TYR A 93 13.40 -2.92 27.40
CA TYR A 93 13.82 -3.50 26.12
C TYR A 93 15.36 -3.52 25.98
N GLN A 94 16.02 -2.41 26.32
CA GLN A 94 17.47 -2.31 26.26
C GLN A 94 18.19 -3.26 27.23
N ALA A 95 17.58 -3.58 28.38
CA ALA A 95 18.15 -4.52 29.34
C ALA A 95 17.93 -6.00 28.95
N GLU A 96 16.90 -6.29 28.15
CA GLU A 96 16.55 -7.67 27.73
C GLU A 96 17.19 -8.07 26.39
N VAL A 97 17.40 -7.12 25.48
CA VAL A 97 17.88 -7.36 24.11
C VAL A 97 19.31 -6.85 23.90
N GLY A 98 19.81 -5.98 24.79
CA GLY A 98 21.17 -5.42 24.75
C GLY A 98 22.24 -6.37 25.24
#